data_AF-A0A9D5ICA2-F1
#
_entry.id   AF-A0A9D5ICA2-F1
#
_cell.length_a   1.000
_cell.length_b   1.000
_cell.length_c   1.000
_cell.angle_alpha   90.00
_cell.angle_beta   90.00
_cell.angle_gamma   90.00
#
_symmetry.space_group_name_H-M   'P 1'
#
loop_
_entity.id
_entity.type
_entity.pdbx_description
1 polymer ?
#
loop_
_entity_poly.entity_id
_entity_poly.type
_entity_poly.pdbx_seq_one_letter_code
_entity_poly.pdbx_strand_id
1 'polypeptide(L)'
;MNSSRSVRGLLAGALLLLILGFLPGGAQPANATSPTTITLASGTSVNDQNGDPAVVVTPNARWGSIPGAFWINSPADDGSDDTFTITFALPAAYFGVQLSGAFFADNWATVWLNGVQIAAQTAGDVYPNYGYDDSLGTPTAPPTSFLAIGGFVPGANTLMFQVSNAGGPPNDGNPEALDFLATVTFLTVATDKDQCKKGGWEDLVDSEGNSFKNQGDCVSYVATGGKNLGAIAAED
;
A
#
# COMPACT_ATOMS: atom_id res chain seq x y z
N MET A 1 42.91 -39.38 -13.99
CA MET A 1 42.87 -39.09 -12.54
C MET A 1 42.46 -37.64 -12.35
N ASN A 2 41.15 -37.38 -12.27
CA ASN A 2 40.60 -36.12 -11.77
C ASN A 2 39.08 -36.31 -11.67
N SER A 3 38.53 -36.30 -10.45
CA SER A 3 37.11 -36.00 -10.27
C SER A 3 36.91 -35.35 -8.91
N SER A 4 36.22 -34.22 -8.96
CA SER A 4 36.12 -33.16 -7.96
C SER A 4 35.23 -33.54 -6.78
N ARG A 5 35.62 -33.04 -5.60
CA ARG A 5 34.84 -33.06 -4.37
C ARG A 5 33.65 -32.10 -4.47
N SER A 6 32.45 -32.59 -4.17
CA SER A 6 31.26 -31.77 -3.91
C SER A 6 31.21 -31.42 -2.42
N VAL A 7 31.26 -30.13 -2.10
CA VAL A 7 31.07 -29.60 -0.74
C VAL A 7 29.63 -29.09 -0.66
N ARG A 8 28.80 -29.75 0.16
CA ARG A 8 27.47 -29.28 0.52
C ARG A 8 27.59 -28.24 1.63
N GLY A 9 27.26 -26.98 1.33
CA GLY A 9 27.09 -25.93 2.32
C GLY A 9 25.68 -25.97 2.90
N LEU A 10 25.56 -26.19 4.21
CA LEU A 10 24.36 -25.88 4.99
C LEU A 10 24.25 -24.36 5.13
N LEU A 11 23.14 -23.78 4.71
CA LEU A 11 22.74 -22.43 5.09
C LEU A 11 21.63 -22.54 6.14
N ALA A 12 21.97 -22.18 7.37
CA ALA A 12 21.03 -22.02 8.47
C ALA A 12 20.31 -20.67 8.30
N GLY A 13 19.01 -20.71 7.98
CA GLY A 13 18.15 -19.55 8.01
C GLY A 13 17.79 -19.19 9.44
N ALA A 14 18.25 -18.03 9.91
CA ALA A 14 17.82 -17.46 11.18
C ALA A 14 16.42 -16.84 11.01
N LEU A 15 15.42 -17.50 11.57
CA LEU A 15 14.05 -17.00 11.70
C LEU A 15 14.03 -15.92 12.79
N LEU A 16 14.03 -14.65 12.40
CA LEU A 16 13.85 -13.53 13.32
C LEU A 16 12.35 -13.43 13.66
N LEU A 17 11.96 -14.07 14.75
CA LEU A 17 10.60 -14.00 15.29
C LEU A 17 10.41 -12.65 15.98
N LEU A 18 9.69 -11.72 15.34
CA LEU A 18 9.27 -10.46 15.95
C LEU A 18 8.18 -10.78 16.98
N ILE A 19 8.56 -10.89 18.25
CA ILE A 19 7.61 -11.04 19.36
C ILE A 19 7.00 -9.66 19.64
N LEU A 20 5.81 -9.40 19.09
CA LEU A 20 4.94 -8.32 19.55
C LEU A 20 4.43 -8.69 20.95
N GLY A 21 5.11 -8.21 21.98
CA GLY A 21 4.68 -8.34 23.36
C GLY A 21 3.36 -7.60 23.58
N PHE A 22 2.28 -8.34 23.81
CA PHE A 22 1.03 -7.80 24.35
C PHE A 22 1.27 -7.41 25.82
N LEU A 23 1.48 -6.12 26.07
CA LEU A 23 1.46 -5.57 27.42
C LEU A 23 0.00 -5.39 27.89
N PRO A 24 -0.33 -5.77 29.13
CA PRO A 24 -1.68 -5.63 29.67
C PRO A 24 -1.98 -4.16 30.02
N GLY A 25 -2.89 -3.54 29.27
CA GLY A 25 -3.87 -2.56 29.74
C GLY A 25 -3.38 -1.41 30.62
N GLY A 26 -2.37 -0.64 30.17
CA GLY A 26 -2.20 0.73 30.64
C GLY A 26 -3.36 1.60 30.11
N ALA A 27 -3.95 2.45 30.96
CA ALA A 27 -4.95 3.41 30.51
C ALA A 27 -4.33 4.30 29.43
N GLN A 28 -4.81 4.16 28.18
CA GLN A 28 -4.34 4.94 27.04
C GLN A 28 -4.43 6.43 27.39
N PRO A 29 -3.34 7.22 27.25
CA PRO A 29 -3.40 8.65 27.51
C PRO A 29 -4.50 9.25 26.65
N ALA A 30 -5.38 10.03 27.29
CA ALA A 30 -6.73 10.30 26.83
C ALA A 30 -6.88 11.13 25.54
N ASN A 31 -5.82 11.36 24.76
CA ASN A 31 -5.83 12.21 23.55
C ASN A 31 -4.83 11.73 22.47
N ALA A 32 -4.68 10.42 22.26
CA ALA A 32 -3.90 9.95 21.12
C ALA A 32 -4.66 10.25 19.81
N THR A 33 -4.11 11.16 18.99
CA THR A 33 -4.67 11.47 17.66
C THR A 33 -4.69 10.19 16.80
N SER A 34 -5.87 9.86 16.26
CA SER A 34 -6.01 8.67 15.40
C SER A 34 -5.53 8.99 13.98
N PRO A 35 -4.68 8.16 13.36
CA PRO A 35 -4.30 8.33 11.97
C PRO A 35 -5.50 8.34 11.04
N THR A 36 -5.52 9.27 10.09
CA THR A 36 -6.45 9.24 8.96
C THR A 36 -6.10 8.05 8.08
N THR A 37 -7.13 7.35 7.60
CA THR A 37 -6.98 6.16 6.76
C THR A 37 -7.72 6.33 5.43
N ILE A 38 -7.06 6.02 4.32
CA ILE A 38 -7.64 5.95 2.98
C ILE A 38 -7.48 4.53 2.46
N THR A 39 -8.58 3.89 2.08
CA THR A 39 -8.57 2.57 1.43
C THR A 39 -8.57 2.74 -0.08
N LEU A 40 -7.66 2.05 -0.75
CA LEU A 40 -7.54 1.97 -2.20
C LEU A 40 -7.76 0.52 -2.60
N ALA A 41 -8.71 0.23 -3.47
CA ALA A 41 -9.00 -1.13 -3.90
C ALA A 41 -9.19 -1.17 -5.42
N SER A 42 -8.84 -2.30 -6.03
CA SER A 42 -9.21 -2.58 -7.41
C SER A 42 -10.74 -2.59 -7.57
N GLY A 43 -11.20 -1.98 -8.65
CA GLY A 43 -12.61 -1.75 -8.96
C GLY A 43 -12.76 -0.68 -10.04
N THR A 44 -13.97 -0.14 -10.22
CA THR A 44 -14.27 0.81 -11.30
C THR A 44 -13.70 2.22 -11.07
N SER A 45 -13.08 2.49 -9.92
CA SER A 45 -12.38 3.75 -9.64
C SER A 45 -10.92 3.75 -10.11
N VAL A 46 -10.45 2.62 -10.64
CA VAL A 46 -9.11 2.47 -11.22
C VAL A 46 -9.22 2.76 -12.71
N ASN A 47 -8.28 3.54 -13.24
CA ASN A 47 -8.19 3.81 -14.67
C ASN A 47 -7.11 2.93 -15.30
N ASP A 48 -7.32 2.53 -16.54
CA ASP A 48 -6.33 1.84 -17.36
C ASP A 48 -5.29 2.81 -17.96
N GLN A 49 -4.48 2.28 -18.88
CA GLN A 49 -3.43 3.02 -19.60
C GLN A 49 -3.96 4.12 -20.55
N ASN A 50 -5.20 4.01 -21.00
CA ASN A 50 -5.87 4.99 -21.84
C ASN A 50 -6.60 6.06 -20.99
N GLY A 51 -6.66 5.87 -19.67
CA GLY A 51 -7.42 6.71 -18.75
C GLY A 51 -8.89 6.32 -18.66
N ASP A 52 -9.29 5.20 -19.26
CA ASP A 52 -10.64 4.67 -19.19
C ASP A 52 -10.83 3.88 -17.89
N PRO A 53 -12.04 3.85 -17.30
CA PRO A 53 -12.30 3.05 -16.12
C PRO A 53 -12.07 1.56 -16.38
N ALA A 54 -11.34 0.90 -15.49
CA ALA A 54 -11.10 -0.53 -15.54
C ALA A 54 -12.42 -1.32 -15.39
N VAL A 55 -12.48 -2.49 -16.00
CA VAL A 55 -13.66 -3.36 -15.98
C VAL A 55 -13.48 -4.42 -14.91
N VAL A 56 -14.47 -4.59 -14.04
CA VAL A 56 -14.50 -5.70 -13.08
C VAL A 56 -14.78 -7.00 -13.82
N VAL A 57 -13.92 -8.00 -13.61
CA VAL A 57 -14.01 -9.30 -14.26
C VAL A 57 -14.27 -10.41 -13.24
N THR A 58 -14.92 -11.48 -13.69
CA THR A 58 -15.05 -12.70 -12.89
C THR A 58 -13.70 -13.42 -12.90
N PRO A 59 -13.07 -13.69 -11.74
CA PRO A 59 -11.81 -14.40 -11.72
C PRO A 59 -11.93 -15.82 -12.25
N ASN A 60 -10.85 -16.32 -12.85
CA ASN A 60 -10.72 -17.75 -13.10
C ASN A 60 -10.80 -18.50 -11.76
N ALA A 61 -11.38 -19.71 -11.75
CA ALA A 61 -11.46 -20.56 -10.55
C ALA A 61 -10.08 -20.89 -9.93
N ARG A 62 -8.99 -20.69 -10.69
CA ARG A 62 -7.61 -20.86 -10.22
C ARG A 62 -7.03 -19.62 -9.54
N TRP A 63 -7.62 -18.44 -9.73
CA TRP A 63 -7.09 -17.20 -9.19
C TRP A 63 -7.44 -17.06 -7.69
N GLY A 64 -6.49 -16.55 -6.92
CA GLY A 64 -6.75 -16.06 -5.56
C GLY A 64 -7.64 -14.81 -5.60
N SER A 65 -8.09 -14.34 -4.44
CA SER A 65 -8.76 -13.05 -4.35
C SER A 65 -8.48 -12.38 -3.01
N ILE A 66 -8.41 -11.05 -3.01
CA ILE A 66 -8.22 -10.25 -1.80
C ILE A 66 -9.59 -9.80 -1.28
N PRO A 67 -9.97 -10.15 -0.03
CA PRO A 67 -11.25 -9.72 0.53
C PRO A 67 -11.41 -8.20 0.52
N GLY A 68 -12.50 -7.71 -0.05
CA GLY A 68 -12.79 -6.27 -0.16
C GLY A 68 -12.27 -5.60 -1.45
N ALA A 69 -11.69 -6.37 -2.37
CA ALA A 69 -11.25 -5.94 -3.69
C ALA A 69 -11.87 -6.80 -4.80
N PHE A 70 -11.63 -6.42 -6.06
CA PHE A 70 -12.14 -7.12 -7.23
C PHE A 70 -11.04 -7.29 -8.27
N TRP A 71 -11.08 -8.40 -9.01
CA TRP A 71 -10.28 -8.51 -10.23
C TRP A 71 -10.76 -7.49 -11.26
N ILE A 72 -9.82 -6.75 -11.82
CA ILE A 72 -10.05 -5.78 -12.91
C ILE A 72 -9.16 -6.10 -14.11
N ASN A 73 -9.64 -5.74 -15.30
CA ASN A 73 -8.91 -5.80 -16.57
C ASN A 73 -9.13 -4.48 -17.34
N SER A 74 -8.21 -4.18 -18.25
CA SER A 74 -8.33 -3.17 -19.28
C SER A 74 -9.48 -3.50 -20.24
N PRO A 75 -10.36 -2.54 -20.60
CA PRO A 75 -11.38 -2.75 -21.62
C PRO A 75 -10.79 -3.06 -23.01
N ALA A 76 -9.54 -2.65 -23.24
CA ALA A 76 -8.87 -2.68 -24.53
C ALA A 76 -7.93 -3.88 -24.73
N ASP A 77 -7.94 -4.87 -23.81
CA ASP A 77 -7.08 -6.06 -23.77
C ASP A 77 -6.65 -6.53 -25.18
N ASP A 78 -5.46 -6.09 -25.58
CA ASP A 78 -4.85 -6.38 -26.88
C ASP A 78 -3.69 -7.38 -26.74
N GLY A 79 -3.54 -7.97 -25.55
CA GLY A 79 -2.45 -8.86 -25.19
C GLY A 79 -1.10 -8.15 -25.01
N SER A 80 -1.11 -6.86 -24.67
CA SER A 80 0.08 -6.08 -24.31
C SER A 80 -0.02 -5.54 -22.88
N ASP A 81 1.15 -5.39 -22.24
CA ASP A 81 1.29 -4.89 -20.87
C ASP A 81 0.35 -3.72 -20.54
N ASP A 82 -0.57 -3.95 -19.62
CA ASP A 82 -1.49 -2.94 -19.13
C ASP A 82 -0.97 -2.15 -17.92
N THR A 83 -1.40 -0.89 -17.82
CA THR A 83 -1.16 -0.04 -16.66
C THR A 83 -2.47 0.34 -15.96
N PHE A 84 -2.54 0.11 -14.65
CA PHE A 84 -3.67 0.48 -13.81
C PHE A 84 -3.27 1.55 -12.82
N THR A 85 -4.05 2.63 -12.78
CA THR A 85 -3.76 3.83 -12.00
C THR A 85 -4.91 4.18 -11.07
N ILE A 86 -4.58 4.42 -9.79
CA ILE A 86 -5.48 5.02 -8.81
C ILE A 86 -4.82 6.22 -8.16
N THR A 87 -5.58 7.30 -8.00
CA THR A 87 -5.10 8.54 -7.37
C THR A 87 -5.69 8.71 -5.98
N PHE A 88 -4.91 9.27 -5.06
CA PHE A 88 -5.37 9.69 -3.75
C PHE A 88 -4.76 11.04 -3.38
N ALA A 89 -5.36 11.76 -2.43
CA ALA A 89 -4.90 13.07 -2.02
C ALA A 89 -4.41 13.05 -0.56
N LEU A 90 -3.24 13.65 -0.34
CA LEU A 90 -2.74 13.99 0.99
C LEU A 90 -2.98 15.48 1.26
N PRO A 91 -3.17 15.88 2.54
CA PRO A 91 -3.28 17.29 2.89
C PRO A 91 -1.99 18.05 2.55
N ALA A 92 -2.05 19.38 2.60
CA ALA A 92 -0.91 20.24 2.31
C ALA A 92 0.29 19.96 3.24
N ALA A 93 0.03 19.52 4.47
CA ALA A 93 1.03 19.04 5.41
C ALA A 93 0.51 17.80 6.16
N TYR A 94 1.35 16.79 6.24
CA TYR A 94 1.08 15.52 6.90
C TYR A 94 2.33 15.02 7.62
N PHE A 95 2.15 14.06 8.51
CA PHE A 95 3.21 13.38 9.23
C PHE A 95 2.99 11.86 9.21
N GLY A 96 4.09 11.10 9.24
CA GLY A 96 4.06 9.64 9.39
C GLY A 96 3.26 8.91 8.31
N VAL A 97 3.28 9.42 7.08
CA VAL A 97 2.52 8.80 5.99
C VAL A 97 3.11 7.43 5.64
N GLN A 98 2.22 6.45 5.45
CA GLN A 98 2.54 5.11 5.04
C GLN A 98 1.50 4.62 4.04
N LEU A 99 1.94 3.85 3.05
CA LEU A 99 1.10 3.07 2.16
C LEU A 99 1.48 1.60 2.34
N SER A 100 0.51 0.76 2.65
CA SER A 100 0.69 -0.69 2.71
C SER A 100 -0.42 -1.39 1.93
N GLY A 101 -0.15 -2.56 1.40
CA GLY A 101 -1.16 -3.30 0.66
C GLY A 101 -0.66 -4.65 0.18
N ALA A 102 -1.51 -5.31 -0.60
CA ALA A 102 -1.17 -6.54 -1.27
C ALA A 102 -1.86 -6.60 -2.64
N PHE A 103 -1.30 -7.40 -3.55
CA PHE A 103 -1.86 -7.60 -4.88
C PHE A 103 -1.63 -9.02 -5.42
N PHE A 104 -2.52 -9.42 -6.31
CA PHE A 104 -2.35 -10.50 -7.28
C PHE A 104 -2.33 -9.88 -8.68
N ALA A 105 -1.60 -10.50 -9.60
CA ALA A 105 -1.61 -10.11 -11.01
C ALA A 105 -1.49 -11.35 -11.90
N ASP A 106 -2.19 -11.33 -13.03
CA ASP A 106 -2.01 -12.27 -14.12
C ASP A 106 -1.38 -11.51 -15.30
N ASN A 107 -0.09 -11.68 -15.63
CA ASN A 107 0.83 -12.72 -15.14
C ASN A 107 1.79 -12.26 -14.02
N TRP A 108 2.22 -11.00 -14.01
CA TRP A 108 2.96 -10.40 -12.90
C TRP A 108 2.79 -8.88 -12.94
N ALA A 109 3.05 -8.20 -11.84
CA ALA A 109 3.02 -6.74 -11.82
C ALA A 109 4.18 -6.08 -11.09
N THR A 110 4.46 -4.85 -11.49
CA THR A 110 5.34 -3.90 -10.80
C THR A 110 4.51 -2.75 -10.23
N VAL A 111 4.75 -2.39 -8.97
CA VAL A 111 4.01 -1.34 -8.27
C VAL A 111 4.87 -0.10 -8.12
N TRP A 112 4.29 1.05 -8.46
CA TRP A 112 4.94 2.35 -8.42
C TRP A 112 4.11 3.36 -7.62
N LEU A 113 4.77 4.17 -6.81
CA LEU A 113 4.20 5.34 -6.15
C LEU A 113 4.87 6.59 -6.68
N ASN A 114 4.12 7.47 -7.34
CA ASN A 114 4.63 8.72 -7.91
C ASN A 114 5.89 8.53 -8.78
N GLY A 115 5.95 7.44 -9.56
CA GLY A 115 7.10 7.11 -10.40
C GLY A 115 8.29 6.46 -9.68
N VAL A 116 8.16 6.13 -8.39
CA VAL A 116 9.14 5.33 -7.64
C VAL A 116 8.62 3.90 -7.47
N GLN A 117 9.39 2.91 -7.90
CA GLN A 117 9.02 1.50 -7.73
C GLN A 117 9.07 1.10 -6.24
N ILE A 118 7.98 0.50 -5.75
CA ILE A 118 7.84 0.09 -4.34
C ILE A 118 7.65 -1.43 -4.15
N ALA A 119 7.29 -2.16 -5.21
CA ALA A 119 7.24 -3.62 -5.22
C ALA A 119 7.28 -4.19 -6.63
N ALA A 120 7.60 -5.47 -6.77
CA ALA A 120 7.45 -6.22 -8.02
C ALA A 120 7.28 -7.71 -7.73
N GLN A 121 6.49 -8.36 -8.58
CA GLN A 121 6.50 -9.81 -8.77
C GLN A 121 7.55 -10.20 -9.81
N THR A 122 7.94 -11.48 -9.86
CA THR A 122 8.87 -11.99 -10.88
C THR A 122 8.13 -12.69 -12.01
N ALA A 123 8.64 -12.56 -13.24
CA ALA A 123 8.12 -13.28 -14.40
C ALA A 123 8.31 -14.81 -14.33
N GLY A 124 9.16 -15.31 -13.43
CA GLY A 124 9.38 -16.75 -13.23
C GLY A 124 8.29 -17.42 -12.40
N ASP A 125 7.49 -16.64 -11.68
CA ASP A 125 6.53 -17.11 -10.66
C ASP A 125 5.07 -16.87 -11.08
N VAL A 126 4.76 -17.01 -12.38
CA VAL A 126 3.45 -16.68 -12.96
C VAL A 126 2.27 -17.30 -12.18
N TYR A 127 2.29 -18.62 -11.93
CA TYR A 127 1.20 -19.29 -11.21
C TYR A 127 0.99 -18.73 -9.78
N PRO A 128 2.04 -18.62 -8.94
CA PRO A 128 1.94 -17.95 -7.65
C PRO A 128 1.43 -16.50 -7.71
N ASN A 129 1.76 -15.75 -8.76
CA ASN A 129 1.45 -14.32 -8.85
C ASN A 129 -0.05 -14.00 -8.89
N TYR A 130 -0.87 -14.90 -9.43
CA TYR A 130 -2.33 -14.81 -9.37
C TYR A 130 -2.94 -15.76 -8.32
N GLY A 131 -2.14 -16.27 -7.39
CA GLY A 131 -2.60 -17.04 -6.24
C GLY A 131 -2.68 -18.55 -6.44
N TYR A 132 -2.22 -19.12 -7.55
CA TYR A 132 -2.34 -20.55 -7.84
C TYR A 132 -1.05 -21.34 -7.55
N ASP A 133 -1.17 -22.47 -6.86
CA ASP A 133 -0.10 -23.46 -6.76
C ASP A 133 -0.47 -24.70 -7.58
N ASP A 134 0.25 -24.91 -8.68
CA ASP A 134 0.06 -26.04 -9.59
C ASP A 134 0.39 -27.39 -8.92
N SER A 135 1.30 -27.39 -7.95
CA SER A 135 1.66 -28.62 -7.22
C SER A 135 0.55 -29.10 -6.29
N LEU A 136 -0.31 -28.18 -5.85
CA LEU A 136 -1.44 -28.47 -4.96
C LEU A 136 -2.79 -28.41 -5.69
N GLY A 137 -2.81 -27.96 -6.95
CA GLY A 137 -4.03 -27.77 -7.73
C GLY A 137 -5.02 -26.79 -7.11
N THR A 138 -4.57 -25.91 -6.20
CA THR A 138 -5.43 -25.06 -5.38
C THR A 138 -4.88 -23.63 -5.26
N PRO A 139 -5.75 -22.61 -5.10
CA PRO A 139 -5.30 -21.24 -4.88
C PRO A 139 -4.68 -21.14 -3.47
N THR A 140 -3.36 -21.14 -3.37
CA THR A 140 -2.65 -21.18 -2.07
C THR A 140 -1.48 -20.21 -1.97
N ALA A 141 -1.07 -19.57 -3.06
CA ALA A 141 -0.05 -18.54 -2.97
C ALA A 141 -0.66 -17.27 -2.35
N PRO A 142 -0.06 -16.70 -1.28
CA PRO A 142 -0.53 -15.44 -0.72
C PRO A 142 -0.28 -14.29 -1.69
N PRO A 143 -1.07 -13.20 -1.61
CA PRO A 143 -0.83 -12.03 -2.45
C PRO A 143 0.53 -11.40 -2.11
N THR A 144 1.13 -10.74 -3.09
CA THR A 144 2.41 -10.04 -2.90
C THR A 144 2.17 -8.76 -2.10
N SER A 145 2.77 -8.65 -0.92
CA SER A 145 2.64 -7.46 -0.06
C SER A 145 3.62 -6.35 -0.46
N PHE A 146 3.22 -5.10 -0.25
CA PHE A 146 4.10 -3.93 -0.42
C PHE A 146 3.95 -2.90 0.70
N LEU A 147 5.01 -2.11 0.87
CA LEU A 147 5.11 -1.05 1.88
C LEU A 147 5.90 0.13 1.30
N ALA A 148 5.35 1.33 1.39
CA ALA A 148 6.04 2.58 1.13
C ALA A 148 5.92 3.52 2.32
N ILE A 149 7.07 4.04 2.78
CA ILE A 149 7.19 5.05 3.85
C ILE A 149 7.77 6.38 3.33
N GLY A 150 7.86 6.52 2.01
CA GLY A 150 8.42 7.68 1.32
C GLY A 150 7.93 7.75 -0.13
N GLY A 151 8.30 8.82 -0.84
CA GLY A 151 7.84 9.06 -2.22
C GLY A 151 6.48 9.76 -2.32
N PHE A 152 5.90 10.16 -1.20
CA PHE A 152 4.64 10.91 -1.14
C PHE A 152 4.85 12.41 -1.42
N VAL A 153 3.83 13.07 -1.95
CA VAL A 153 3.79 14.52 -2.17
C VAL A 153 2.51 15.12 -1.58
N PRO A 154 2.51 16.40 -1.14
CA PRO A 154 1.28 17.10 -0.82
C PRO A 154 0.32 17.15 -2.02
N GLY A 155 -0.98 17.01 -1.76
CA GLY A 155 -1.98 16.96 -2.82
C GLY A 155 -2.05 15.59 -3.50
N ALA A 156 -2.13 15.57 -4.82
CA ALA A 156 -2.37 14.36 -5.60
C ALA A 156 -1.17 13.42 -5.61
N ASN A 157 -1.42 12.16 -5.31
CA ASN A 157 -0.48 11.04 -5.38
C ASN A 157 -1.08 9.97 -6.30
N THR A 158 -0.20 9.21 -6.95
CA THR A 158 -0.56 8.18 -7.91
C THR A 158 0.05 6.85 -7.49
N LEU A 159 -0.80 5.85 -7.28
CA LEU A 159 -0.43 4.46 -7.17
C LEU A 159 -0.70 3.78 -8.52
N MET A 160 0.34 3.22 -9.11
CA MET A 160 0.31 2.62 -10.44
C MET A 160 0.78 1.17 -10.36
N PHE A 161 0.05 0.29 -11.03
CA PHE A 161 0.43 -1.10 -11.26
C PHE A 161 0.67 -1.27 -12.75
N GLN A 162 1.87 -1.67 -13.13
CA GLN A 162 2.14 -2.16 -14.48
C GLN A 162 2.02 -3.67 -14.45
N VAL A 163 0.97 -4.21 -15.06
CA VAL A 163 0.77 -5.63 -15.26
C VAL A 163 1.44 -6.00 -16.56
N SER A 164 2.20 -7.09 -16.56
CA SER A 164 2.88 -7.57 -17.75
C SER A 164 2.36 -8.93 -18.16
N ASN A 165 2.30 -9.13 -19.47
CA ASN A 165 1.84 -10.37 -20.08
C ASN A 165 3.02 -11.25 -20.43
N ALA A 166 2.98 -12.51 -19.98
CA ALA A 166 3.96 -13.53 -20.35
C ALA A 166 3.87 -13.90 -21.85
N GLY A 167 2.78 -13.51 -22.51
CA GLY A 167 2.38 -14.04 -23.80
C GLY A 167 1.76 -15.42 -23.66
N GLY A 168 0.64 -15.60 -24.34
CA GLY A 168 0.07 -16.90 -24.69
C GLY A 168 -0.19 -16.92 -26.19
N PRO A 169 -0.70 -18.02 -26.77
CA PRO A 169 -1.18 -17.99 -28.14
C PRO A 169 -2.20 -16.82 -28.28
N PRO A 170 -2.08 -15.97 -29.32
CA PRO A 170 -2.78 -14.68 -29.43
C PRO A 170 -4.32 -14.77 -29.49
N ASN A 171 -4.89 -15.96 -29.42
CA ASN A 171 -6.32 -16.21 -29.52
C ASN A 171 -6.93 -16.71 -28.20
N ASP A 172 -6.11 -16.82 -27.14
CA ASP A 172 -6.50 -17.53 -25.93
C ASP A 172 -7.12 -16.59 -24.89
N GLY A 173 -7.13 -15.27 -25.16
CA GLY A 173 -7.71 -14.27 -24.28
C GLY A 173 -7.13 -14.35 -22.87
N ASN A 174 -5.79 -14.51 -22.78
CA ASN A 174 -5.10 -14.59 -21.50
C ASN A 174 -5.23 -13.23 -20.80
N PRO A 175 -6.15 -13.08 -19.84
CA PRO A 175 -6.55 -11.76 -19.41
C PRO A 175 -5.45 -11.17 -18.54
N GLU A 176 -5.04 -9.95 -18.85
CA GLU A 176 -4.21 -9.15 -17.98
C GLU A 176 -5.08 -8.62 -16.85
N ALA A 177 -4.98 -9.26 -15.69
CA ALA A 177 -5.89 -8.97 -14.59
C ALA A 177 -5.11 -8.58 -13.34
N LEU A 178 -5.73 -7.70 -12.55
CA LEU A 178 -5.17 -7.19 -11.30
C LEU A 178 -6.22 -7.27 -10.19
N ASP A 179 -5.81 -7.74 -9.01
CA ASP A 179 -6.60 -7.63 -7.79
C ASP A 179 -5.72 -7.05 -6.68
N PHE A 180 -6.09 -5.91 -6.11
CA PHE A 180 -5.30 -5.27 -5.06
C PHE A 180 -6.16 -4.60 -4.00
N LEU A 181 -5.62 -4.59 -2.78
CA LEU A 181 -6.11 -3.77 -1.68
C LEU A 181 -4.93 -3.08 -1.02
N ALA A 182 -5.06 -1.77 -0.83
CA ALA A 182 -4.07 -0.94 -0.18
C ALA A 182 -4.70 0.03 0.80
N THR A 183 -3.90 0.50 1.74
CA THR A 183 -4.29 1.41 2.80
C THR A 183 -3.21 2.46 2.97
N VAL A 184 -3.60 3.73 2.88
CA VAL A 184 -2.76 4.88 3.20
C VAL A 184 -3.14 5.36 4.60
N THR A 185 -2.16 5.51 5.47
CA THR A 185 -2.35 6.07 6.82
C THR A 185 -1.46 7.28 7.02
N PHE A 186 -1.97 8.34 7.63
CA PHE A 186 -1.19 9.54 7.94
C PHE A 186 -1.83 10.36 9.07
N LEU A 187 -1.06 11.27 9.66
CA LEU A 187 -1.55 12.30 10.56
C LEU A 187 -1.58 13.65 9.83
N THR A 188 -2.59 14.48 10.10
CA THR A 188 -2.70 15.81 9.48
C THR A 188 -1.97 16.83 10.33
N VAL A 189 -1.05 17.59 9.72
CA VAL A 189 -0.31 18.64 10.42
C VAL A 189 -1.12 19.94 10.37
N ALA A 190 -1.23 20.63 11.51
CA ALA A 190 -1.89 21.93 11.57
C ALA A 190 -1.14 22.96 10.70
N THR A 191 -1.84 23.65 9.81
CA THR A 191 -1.26 24.67 8.90
C THR A 191 -1.96 26.00 8.98
N ASP A 192 -3.20 26.03 9.47
CA ASP A 192 -4.00 27.24 9.60
C ASP A 192 -4.70 27.32 10.98
N LYS A 193 -4.84 28.55 11.48
CA LYS A 193 -5.41 28.79 12.82
C LYS A 193 -6.86 28.36 12.92
N ASP A 194 -7.62 28.40 11.82
CA ASP A 194 -9.02 28.01 11.82
C ASP A 194 -9.19 26.48 11.92
N GLN A 195 -8.23 25.69 11.44
CA GLN A 195 -8.21 24.23 11.62
C GLN A 195 -8.17 23.86 13.12
N CYS A 196 -7.49 24.64 13.94
CA CYS A 196 -7.40 24.40 15.38
C CYS A 196 -8.69 24.73 16.15
N LYS A 197 -9.66 25.45 15.55
CA LYS A 197 -10.82 25.97 16.27
C LYS A 197 -11.95 24.94 16.36
N LYS A 198 -12.83 25.12 17.36
CA LYS A 198 -14.08 24.34 17.51
C LYS A 198 -13.85 22.82 17.57
N GLY A 199 -12.80 22.38 18.27
CA GLY A 199 -12.46 20.96 18.41
C GLY A 199 -11.54 20.42 17.32
N GLY A 200 -11.28 21.16 16.23
CA GLY A 200 -10.46 20.65 15.13
C GLY A 200 -8.99 20.36 15.48
N TRP A 201 -8.48 20.84 16.62
CA TRP A 201 -7.13 20.54 17.10
C TRP A 201 -6.93 19.09 17.57
N GLU A 202 -8.01 18.36 17.89
CA GLU A 202 -7.95 17.01 18.47
C GLU A 202 -7.38 15.98 17.47
N ASP A 203 -7.65 16.18 16.18
CA ASP A 203 -7.20 15.32 15.09
C ASP A 203 -5.94 15.84 14.37
N LEU A 204 -5.33 16.90 14.88
CA LEU A 204 -4.15 17.53 14.29
C LEU A 204 -2.91 17.26 15.12
N VAL A 205 -1.77 17.23 14.43
CA VAL A 205 -0.45 17.13 15.04
C VAL A 205 0.45 18.29 14.60
N ASP A 206 1.58 18.46 15.28
CA ASP A 206 2.67 19.31 14.81
C ASP A 206 3.54 18.59 13.75
N SER A 207 4.59 19.26 13.27
CA SER A 207 5.52 18.72 12.28
C SER A 207 6.35 17.52 12.76
N GLU A 208 6.32 17.22 14.05
CA GLU A 208 7.02 16.08 14.66
C GLU A 208 6.05 14.95 15.03
N GLY A 209 4.75 15.10 14.75
CA GLY A 209 3.72 14.12 15.06
C GLY A 209 3.16 14.23 16.47
N ASN A 210 3.48 15.28 17.22
CA ASN A 210 2.95 15.49 18.57
C ASN A 210 1.52 16.03 18.53
N SER A 211 0.65 15.46 19.35
CA SER A 211 -0.73 15.95 19.53
C SER A 211 -0.76 17.25 20.35
N PHE A 212 -1.75 18.10 20.08
CA PHE A 212 -1.95 19.33 20.86
C PHE A 212 -2.71 19.05 22.16
N LYS A 213 -2.42 19.78 23.25
CA LYS A 213 -3.15 19.60 24.53
C LYS A 213 -4.53 20.23 24.53
N ASN A 214 -4.68 21.31 23.78
CA ASN A 214 -5.89 22.11 23.69
C ASN A 214 -5.83 23.01 22.45
N GLN A 215 -6.96 23.64 22.13
CA GLN A 215 -7.07 24.60 21.02
C GLN A 215 -5.99 25.71 21.05
N GLY A 216 -5.67 26.25 22.22
CA GLY A 216 -4.69 27.33 22.35
C GLY A 216 -3.29 26.90 21.94
N ASP A 217 -2.93 25.66 22.22
CA ASP A 217 -1.66 25.02 21.86
C ASP A 217 -1.52 24.92 20.32
N CYS A 218 -2.51 24.32 19.66
CA CYS A 218 -2.56 24.24 18.19
C CYS A 218 -2.51 25.63 17.54
N VAL A 219 -3.31 26.59 18.03
CA VAL A 219 -3.30 27.96 17.50
C VAL A 219 -1.94 28.62 17.69
N SER A 220 -1.27 28.36 18.82
CA SER A 220 0.07 28.88 19.13
C SER A 220 1.13 28.30 18.20
N TYR A 221 1.10 26.99 17.94
CA TYR A 221 1.95 26.32 16.96
C TYR A 221 1.85 27.00 15.59
N VAL A 222 0.63 27.12 15.05
CA VAL A 222 0.42 27.76 13.74
C VAL A 222 0.81 29.24 13.77
N ALA A 223 0.43 29.99 14.81
CA ALA A 223 0.74 31.42 14.93
C ALA A 223 2.24 31.73 14.95
N THR A 224 3.04 30.80 15.45
CA THR A 224 4.50 30.95 15.55
C THR A 224 5.27 30.35 14.37
N GLY A 225 4.56 29.84 13.35
CA GLY A 225 5.17 29.18 12.21
C GLY A 225 5.84 27.86 12.60
N GLY A 226 5.24 27.12 13.53
CA GLY A 226 5.66 25.79 13.93
C GLY A 226 6.68 25.72 15.06
N LYS A 227 6.98 26.84 15.74
CA LYS A 227 8.01 26.87 16.80
C LYS A 227 7.52 26.32 18.14
N ASN A 228 6.24 26.53 18.44
CA ASN A 228 5.63 26.02 19.67
C ASN A 228 5.06 24.64 19.40
N LEU A 229 5.89 23.61 19.53
CA LEU A 229 5.53 22.21 19.32
C LEU A 229 4.43 21.76 20.28
N GLY A 230 3.66 20.76 19.84
CA GLY A 230 2.64 20.10 20.61
C GLY A 230 3.20 19.34 21.81
N ALA A 231 2.32 18.69 22.55
CA ALA A 231 2.74 17.83 23.64
C ALA A 231 3.35 16.56 23.06
N ILE A 232 4.64 16.34 23.35
CA ILE A 232 5.20 14.99 23.25
C ILE A 232 4.29 14.10 24.10
N ALA A 233 3.65 13.12 23.48
CA ALA A 233 3.04 12.04 24.24
C ALA A 233 4.19 11.45 25.04
N ALA A 234 4.15 11.57 26.38
CA ALA A 234 5.19 10.98 27.20
C ALA A 234 5.24 9.49 26.82
N GLU A 235 6.38 9.05 26.28
CA GLU A 235 6.63 7.63 26.05
C GLU A 235 6.62 6.98 27.45
N ASP A 236 5.56 6.24 27.75
CA ASP A 236 5.45 5.36 28.92
C ASP A 236 6.02 3.97 28.57
#